data_AF-A0A3A4KQ40-F1
#
_entry.id   AF-A0A3A4KQ40-F1
#
_cell.length_a   1.000
_cell.length_b   1.000
_cell.length_c   1.000
_cell.angle_alpha   90.00
_cell.angle_beta   90.00
_cell.angle_gamma   90.00
#
_symmetry.space_group_name_H-M   'P 1'
#
loop_
_entity.id
_entity.type
_entity.pdbx_description
1 polymer ?
#
loop_
_entity_poly.entity_id
_entity_poly.type
_entity_poly.pdbx_seq_one_letter_code
_entity_poly.pdbx_strand_id
1 'polypeptide(L)'
;MTPDSPNGKGILVAQDLISSERSVIDPHDAEKTDPDIDEDRLVWTDLRNGGRVPDRFTFINADIYLYDFTKDIVVQLTSDPSNQFWPRIRGRWVIYLDQRWGDDDVTAFDLCTLDIYKDDPMCAAGKK
;
A
#
# COMPACT_ATOMS: atom_id res chain seq x y z
N MET A 1 0.35 -8.90 22.73
CA MET A 1 1.76 -8.50 22.54
C MET A 1 2.35 -9.42 21.50
N THR A 2 2.56 -8.94 20.28
CA THR A 2 3.59 -9.54 19.41
C THR A 2 4.86 -8.78 19.75
N PRO A 3 5.95 -9.47 20.11
CA PRO A 3 7.21 -8.81 20.42
C PRO A 3 7.65 -8.08 19.16
N ASP A 4 7.89 -6.77 19.29
CA ASP A 4 8.46 -5.95 18.23
C ASP A 4 9.63 -6.72 17.61
N SER A 5 9.53 -6.95 16.30
CA SER A 5 10.59 -7.62 15.55
C SER A 5 11.88 -6.84 15.82
N PRO A 6 12.96 -7.49 16.29
CA PRO A 6 14.19 -6.80 16.70
C PRO A 6 14.86 -6.00 15.58
N ASN A 7 14.36 -6.10 14.34
CA ASN A 7 14.83 -5.40 13.15
C ASN A 7 13.82 -4.38 12.57
N GLY A 8 12.72 -4.07 13.26
CA GLY A 8 11.73 -3.07 12.83
C GLY A 8 10.80 -3.49 11.67
N LYS A 9 10.76 -4.79 11.33
CA LYS A 9 9.85 -5.36 10.33
C LYS A 9 8.59 -5.93 10.99
N GLY A 10 7.45 -5.91 10.30
CA GLY A 10 6.21 -6.39 10.90
C GLY A 10 5.11 -6.74 9.91
N ILE A 11 4.11 -7.45 10.43
CA ILE A 11 2.85 -7.70 9.74
C ILE A 11 1.95 -6.46 9.83
N LEU A 12 1.02 -6.30 8.89
CA LEU A 12 0.01 -5.25 8.96
C LEU A 12 -1.22 -5.78 9.71
N VAL A 13 -1.65 -5.05 10.74
CA VAL A 13 -2.80 -5.42 11.59
C VAL A 13 -3.75 -4.23 11.67
N ALA A 14 -5.04 -4.48 11.40
CA ALA A 14 -6.11 -3.55 11.73
C ALA A 14 -6.66 -3.88 13.12
N GLN A 15 -7.00 -2.85 13.89
CA GLN A 15 -7.62 -3.01 15.20
C GLN A 15 -8.94 -2.24 15.25
N ASP A 16 -10.02 -2.93 15.61
CA ASP A 16 -11.28 -2.29 15.96
C ASP A 16 -11.14 -1.64 17.36
N LEU A 17 -11.44 -0.36 17.47
CA LEU A 17 -11.25 0.38 18.73
C LEU A 17 -12.40 0.19 19.74
N ILE A 18 -13.55 -0.30 19.30
CA ILE A 18 -14.72 -0.55 20.14
C ILE A 18 -14.64 -1.95 20.74
N SER A 19 -14.44 -2.96 19.91
CA SER A 19 -14.36 -4.37 20.31
C SER A 19 -12.95 -4.78 20.77
N SER A 20 -11.92 -4.01 20.42
CA SER A 20 -10.50 -4.37 20.57
C SER A 20 -10.08 -5.61 19.76
N GLU A 21 -10.92 -6.08 18.85
CA GLU A 21 -10.59 -7.16 17.92
C GLU A 21 -9.46 -6.72 16.98
N ARG A 22 -8.61 -7.68 16.59
CA ARG A 22 -7.48 -7.46 15.69
C ARG A 22 -7.56 -8.42 14.51
N SER A 23 -7.40 -7.87 13.31
CA SER A 23 -7.38 -8.61 12.06
C SER A 23 -6.03 -8.44 11.39
N VAL A 24 -5.42 -9.55 10.99
CA VAL A 24 -4.19 -9.50 10.18
C VAL A 24 -4.61 -9.14 8.75
N ILE A 25 -4.11 -8.02 8.26
CA ILE A 25 -4.37 -7.54 6.89
C ILE A 25 -3.35 -8.12 5.92
N ASP A 26 -2.08 -8.07 6.31
CA ASP A 26 -1.00 -8.64 5.53
C ASP A 26 0.00 -9.34 6.46
N PRO A 27 0.15 -10.67 6.36
CA PRO A 27 1.03 -11.43 7.25
C PRO A 27 2.50 -11.40 6.81
N HIS A 28 2.87 -10.65 5.77
CA HIS A 28 4.24 -10.63 5.27
C HIS A 28 5.14 -9.84 6.23
N ASP A 29 6.31 -10.35 6.57
CA ASP A 29 7.24 -9.65 7.47
C ASP A 29 8.07 -8.63 6.69
N ALA A 30 7.64 -7.37 6.70
CA ALA A 30 8.32 -6.26 6.02
C ALA A 30 8.10 -4.94 6.76
N GLU A 31 8.96 -3.96 6.53
CA GLU A 31 8.68 -2.59 6.98
C GLU A 31 7.52 -2.05 6.11
N LYS A 32 6.46 -1.60 6.79
CA LYS A 32 5.25 -1.05 6.18
C LYS A 32 4.97 0.30 6.80
N THR A 33 4.71 1.29 5.96
CA THR A 33 4.52 2.67 6.41
C THR A 33 3.39 3.34 5.65
N ASP A 34 2.98 4.50 6.17
CA ASP A 34 2.11 5.44 5.46
C ASP A 34 0.78 4.83 4.99
N PRO A 35 0.01 4.18 5.88
CA PRO A 35 -1.30 3.68 5.51
C PRO A 35 -2.27 4.84 5.23
N ASP A 36 -3.09 4.70 4.20
CA ASP A 36 -4.26 5.55 3.96
C ASP A 36 -5.46 4.68 3.56
N ILE A 37 -6.67 5.10 3.92
CA ILE A 37 -7.88 4.30 3.73
C ILE A 37 -9.01 5.14 3.15
N ASP A 38 -9.72 4.59 2.16
CA ASP A 38 -10.95 5.16 1.64
C ASP A 38 -12.02 4.07 1.48
N GLU A 39 -13.08 4.21 2.28
CA GLU A 39 -14.11 3.18 2.45
C GLU A 39 -13.46 1.84 2.82
N ASP A 40 -13.59 0.84 1.96
CA ASP A 40 -13.16 -0.53 2.21
C ASP A 40 -11.80 -0.85 1.55
N ARG A 41 -10.96 0.15 1.30
CA ARG A 41 -9.67 -0.01 0.61
C ARG A 41 -8.55 0.68 1.37
N LEU A 42 -7.59 -0.11 1.83
CA LEU A 42 -6.39 0.35 2.53
C LEU A 42 -5.19 0.28 1.58
N VAL A 43 -4.45 1.37 1.46
CA VAL A 43 -3.16 1.40 0.77
C VAL A 43 -2.03 1.64 1.75
N TRP A 44 -0.83 1.14 1.47
CA TRP A 44 0.36 1.39 2.27
C TRP A 44 1.64 1.28 1.41
N THR A 45 2.72 1.88 1.91
CA THR A 45 4.07 1.63 1.41
C THR A 45 4.58 0.32 1.99
N ASP A 46 5.10 -0.58 1.17
CA ASP A 46 5.69 -1.85 1.59
C ASP A 46 7.12 -2.02 1.07
N LEU A 47 8.02 -2.40 1.96
CA LEU A 47 9.44 -2.66 1.64
C LEU A 47 9.74 -4.17 1.48
N ARG A 48 8.74 -5.02 1.21
CA ARG A 48 8.94 -6.47 1.05
C ARG A 48 9.82 -6.86 -0.13
N ASN A 49 9.80 -6.08 -1.21
CA ASN A 49 10.63 -6.32 -2.40
C ASN A 49 11.98 -5.58 -2.32
N GLY A 50 12.23 -4.90 -1.21
CA GLY A 50 13.37 -4.02 -1.03
C GLY A 50 13.80 -3.90 0.43
N GLY A 51 14.07 -2.67 0.87
CA GLY A 51 14.41 -2.41 2.27
C GLY A 51 15.22 -1.14 2.51
N ARG A 52 15.48 -0.88 3.79
CA ARG A 52 16.44 0.14 4.21
C ARG A 52 17.85 -0.25 3.83
N VAL A 53 18.59 0.71 3.29
CA VAL A 53 20.03 0.60 3.09
C VAL A 53 20.71 1.12 4.37
N PRO A 54 21.38 0.25 5.16
CA PRO A 54 21.84 0.61 6.51
C PRO A 54 22.87 1.74 6.55
N ASP A 55 23.63 1.93 5.47
CA ASP A 55 24.74 2.89 5.41
C ASP A 55 24.35 4.26 4.81
N ARG A 56 23.12 4.43 4.33
CA ARG A 56 22.74 5.60 3.51
C ARG A 56 21.49 6.36 3.97
N PHE A 57 20.79 5.93 5.01
CA PHE A 57 19.46 6.48 5.37
C PHE A 57 18.46 6.49 4.18
N THR A 58 18.70 5.66 3.16
CA THR A 58 17.86 5.54 1.96
C THR A 58 17.13 4.21 1.94
N PHE A 59 16.15 4.10 1.05
CA PHE A 59 15.40 2.90 0.76
C PHE A 59 15.67 2.45 -0.68
N ILE A 60 15.48 1.16 -0.93
CA ILE A 60 15.44 0.61 -2.28
C ILE A 60 14.15 -0.18 -2.46
N ASN A 61 13.58 -0.10 -3.66
CA ASN A 61 12.44 -0.89 -4.11
C ASN A 61 11.26 -0.91 -3.12
N ALA A 62 10.79 0.28 -2.76
CA ALA A 62 9.53 0.45 -2.04
C ALA A 62 8.36 0.42 -3.03
N ASP A 63 7.33 -0.35 -2.72
CA ASP A 63 6.16 -0.51 -3.57
C ASP A 63 4.88 -0.10 -2.83
N ILE A 64 3.87 0.34 -3.59
CA ILE A 64 2.53 0.60 -3.05
C ILE A 64 1.71 -0.69 -3.11
N TYR A 65 1.13 -1.06 -1.99
CA TYR A 65 0.18 -2.17 -1.88
C TYR A 65 -1.20 -1.67 -1.50
N LEU A 66 -2.20 -2.49 -1.84
CA LEU A 66 -3.62 -2.29 -1.57
C LEU A 66 -4.17 -3.55 -0.89
N TYR A 67 -5.07 -3.36 0.08
CA TYR A 67 -5.97 -4.39 0.58
C TYR A 67 -7.40 -3.90 0.43
N ASP A 68 -8.24 -4.75 -0.17
CA ASP A 68 -9.67 -4.52 -0.30
C ASP A 68 -10.41 -5.40 0.71
N PHE A 69 -11.09 -4.78 1.68
CA PHE A 69 -11.83 -5.48 2.73
C PHE A 69 -13.07 -6.21 2.19
N THR A 70 -13.66 -5.76 1.08
CA THR A 70 -14.83 -6.42 0.48
C THR A 70 -14.47 -7.68 -0.29
N LYS A 71 -13.26 -7.68 -0.88
CA LYS A 71 -12.76 -8.77 -1.73
C LYS A 71 -11.78 -9.68 -1.00
N ASP A 72 -11.37 -9.29 0.21
CA ASP A 72 -10.40 -9.99 1.06
C ASP A 72 -9.11 -10.34 0.29
N ILE A 73 -8.52 -9.34 -0.37
CA ILE A 73 -7.35 -9.53 -1.23
C ILE A 73 -6.32 -8.42 -1.08
N VAL A 74 -5.05 -8.81 -1.01
CA VAL A 74 -3.88 -7.91 -1.12
C VAL A 74 -3.39 -7.87 -2.56
N VAL A 75 -3.15 -6.68 -3.09
CA VAL A 75 -2.66 -6.42 -4.45
C VAL A 75 -1.46 -5.49 -4.39
N GLN A 76 -0.39 -5.85 -5.11
CA GLN A 76 0.73 -4.94 -5.38
C GLN A 76 0.34 -3.99 -6.52
N LEU A 77 0.31 -2.67 -6.26
CA LEU A 77 -0.06 -1.67 -7.26
C LEU A 77 1.13 -1.22 -8.12
N THR A 78 2.33 -1.15 -7.55
CA THR A 78 3.56 -0.76 -8.24
C THR A 78 4.60 -1.88 -8.18
N SER A 79 5.45 -2.00 -9.20
CA SER A 79 6.48 -3.04 -9.29
C SER A 79 7.77 -2.56 -9.96
N ASP A 80 7.92 -1.24 -10.08
CA ASP A 80 9.11 -0.64 -10.67
C ASP A 80 10.23 -0.65 -9.60
N PRO A 81 11.49 -0.98 -9.94
CA PRO A 81 12.57 -1.06 -8.94
C PRO A 81 12.90 0.23 -8.19
N SER A 82 12.48 1.39 -8.72
CA SER A 82 12.57 2.66 -8.01
C SER A 82 11.58 2.73 -6.85
N ASN A 83 11.77 3.65 -5.92
CA ASN A 83 10.85 3.72 -4.79
C ASN A 83 9.54 4.42 -5.17
N GLN A 84 8.43 3.85 -4.71
CA GLN A 84 7.13 4.50 -4.63
C GLN A 84 6.67 4.61 -3.18
N PHE A 85 6.27 5.82 -2.76
CA PHE A 85 6.02 6.16 -1.35
C PHE A 85 4.75 6.98 -1.12
N TRP A 86 4.33 7.01 0.14
CA TRP A 86 3.30 7.92 0.66
C TRP A 86 2.01 7.88 -0.14
N PRO A 87 1.40 6.69 -0.29
CA PRO A 87 0.18 6.57 -1.05
C PRO A 87 -0.95 7.31 -0.35
N ARG A 88 -1.83 7.92 -1.13
CA ARG A 88 -3.11 8.48 -0.69
C ARG A 88 -4.21 7.95 -1.59
N ILE A 89 -5.35 7.60 -1.03
CA ILE A 89 -6.45 6.98 -1.78
C ILE A 89 -7.72 7.81 -1.68
N ARG A 90 -8.40 7.98 -2.83
CA ARG A 90 -9.76 8.53 -2.89
C ARG A 90 -10.52 8.04 -4.12
N GLY A 91 -11.66 7.40 -3.91
CA GLY A 91 -12.46 6.77 -4.95
C GLY A 91 -11.63 5.77 -5.73
N ARG A 92 -11.54 5.95 -7.04
CA ARG A 92 -10.76 5.08 -7.94
C ARG A 92 -9.26 5.40 -7.99
N TRP A 93 -8.81 6.47 -7.37
CA TRP A 93 -7.45 6.98 -7.54
C TRP A 93 -6.59 6.70 -6.32
N VAL A 94 -5.40 6.16 -6.57
CA VAL A 94 -4.30 6.13 -5.60
C VAL A 94 -3.21 7.06 -6.12
N ILE A 95 -2.88 8.10 -5.37
CA ILE A 95 -1.76 9.00 -5.69
C ILE A 95 -0.57 8.67 -4.80
N TYR A 96 0.65 8.76 -5.31
CA TYR A 96 1.88 8.42 -4.57
C TYR A 96 3.07 9.17 -5.16
N LEU A 97 4.18 9.24 -4.43
CA LEU A 97 5.45 9.73 -4.98
C LEU A 97 6.20 8.60 -5.66
N ASP A 98 6.78 8.88 -6.81
CA ASP A 98 7.50 7.92 -7.63
C ASP A 98 8.89 8.44 -7.99
N GLN A 99 9.93 7.70 -7.64
CA GLN A 99 11.32 8.08 -7.84
C GLN A 99 11.94 7.59 -9.15
N ARG A 100 11.16 6.99 -10.06
CA ARG A 100 11.69 6.33 -11.25
C ARG A 100 12.42 7.25 -12.25
N TRP A 101 12.20 8.55 -12.16
CA TRP A 101 12.86 9.55 -13.01
C TRP A 101 13.94 10.36 -12.30
N GLY A 102 14.36 9.93 -11.09
CA GLY A 102 15.45 10.54 -10.33
C GLY A 102 15.04 11.65 -9.37
N ASP A 103 13.80 12.13 -9.46
CA ASP A 103 13.15 13.06 -8.53
C ASP A 103 11.85 12.44 -7.99
N ASP A 104 11.28 13.02 -6.93
CA ASP A 104 9.98 12.63 -6.37
C ASP A 104 8.82 13.18 -7.22
N ASP A 105 8.36 12.40 -8.20
CA ASP A 105 7.22 12.79 -9.05
C ASP A 105 5.89 12.32 -8.46
N VAL A 106 4.88 13.20 -8.44
CA VAL A 106 3.51 12.84 -8.04
C VAL A 106 2.84 12.06 -9.17
N THR A 107 2.55 10.79 -8.92
CA THR A 107 1.93 9.87 -9.88
C THR A 107 0.57 9.40 -9.36
N ALA A 108 -0.33 9.00 -10.28
CA ALA A 108 -1.63 8.44 -9.96
C ALA A 108 -1.82 7.06 -10.60
N PHE A 109 -2.38 6.13 -9.83
CA PHE A 109 -2.83 4.82 -10.27
C PHE A 109 -4.37 4.79 -10.29
N ASP A 110 -4.92 4.33 -11.40
CA ASP A 110 -6.36 4.12 -11.58
C ASP A 110 -6.72 2.70 -11.18
N LEU A 111 -7.40 2.51 -10.04
CA LEU A 111 -7.80 1.18 -9.55
C LEU A 111 -8.63 0.40 -10.59
N CYS A 112 -9.36 1.09 -11.45
CA CYS A 112 -10.15 0.45 -12.50
C CYS A 112 -9.34 -0.20 -13.62
N THR A 113 -8.01 -0.10 -13.62
CA THR A 113 -7.15 -0.91 -14.48
C THR A 113 -6.90 -2.31 -13.92
N LEU A 114 -7.29 -2.58 -12.68
CA LEU A 114 -7.18 -3.90 -12.07
C LEU A 114 -8.40 -4.76 -12.41
N ASP A 115 -8.16 -6.01 -12.78
CA ASP A 115 -9.22 -6.98 -13.09
C ASP A 115 -10.19 -7.19 -11.92
N ILE A 116 -9.74 -7.01 -10.68
CA ILE A 116 -10.58 -7.14 -9.47
C ILE A 116 -11.67 -6.05 -9.38
N TYR A 117 -11.56 -4.97 -10.15
CA TYR A 117 -12.51 -3.86 -10.17
C TYR A 117 -13.24 -3.69 -11.52
N LYS A 118 -13.01 -4.57 -12.49
CA LYS A 118 -13.55 -4.42 -13.86
C LYS A 118 -15.07 -4.25 -13.93
N ASP A 119 -15.79 -4.87 -12.99
CA ASP A 119 -17.26 -4.87 -12.89
C ASP A 119 -17.77 -3.96 -11.74
N ASP A 120 -16.88 -3.22 -11.09
CA ASP A 120 -17.23 -2.38 -9.95
C ASP A 120 -17.96 -1.10 -10.39
N PRO A 121 -19.06 -0.69 -9.71
CA PRO A 121 -19.76 0.56 -10.01
C PRO A 121 -18.86 1.80 -10.04
N MET A 122 -17.77 1.84 -9.27
CA MET A 122 -16.80 2.95 -9.30
C MET A 122 -16.16 3.13 -10.68
N CYS A 123 -16.08 2.05 -11.46
CA CYS A 123 -15.45 1.99 -12.78
C CYS A 123 -16.44 2.20 -13.93
N ALA A 124 -17.75 2.23 -13.65
CA ALA A 124 -18.79 2.47 -14.63
C ALA A 124 -18.88 3.94 -15.08
N ALA A 125 -18.41 4.88 -14.26
CA ALA A 125 -18.30 6.28 -14.64
C ALA A 125 -17.09 6.47 -15.57
N GLY A 126 -17.35 6.90 -16.81
CA GLY A 126 -16.31 7.17 -17.80
C GLY A 126 -15.22 8.11 -17.25
N LYS A 127 -13.99 7.94 -17.75
CA LYS A 127 -12.85 8.82 -17.45
C LYS A 127 -13.30 10.26 -17.72
N LYS A 128 -13.31 11.11 -16.68
CA LYS A 128 -13.47 12.56 -16.87
C LYS A 128 -12.22 13.13 -17.51
#